data_AF-A0A499UID7-F1
#
_entry.id   AF-A0A499UID7-F1
#
_cell.length_a   1.000
_cell.length_b   1.000
_cell.length_c   1.000
_cell.angle_alpha   90.00
_cell.angle_beta   90.00
_cell.angle_gamma   90.00
#
_symmetry.space_group_name_H-M   'P 1'
#
loop_
_entity.id
_entity.type
_entity.pdbx_description
1 polymer ?
#
loop_
_entity_poly.entity_id
_entity_poly.type
_entity_poly.pdbx_seq_one_letter_code
_entity_poly.pdbx_strand_id
1 'polypeptide(L)'
;MGEVKAATGYGRWLPRPDLRFTGPGLGRPQDTIASAARVPRVLMGILRETNPSPAFEGPPLTEGLAGQLRTLGEQIAPDLPLETLSRAIVVWTQLFGMLSFELFGQLVGSVDPSDAFFDHTVEQLADFLGLPPTS
;
A
#
# COMPACT_ATOMS: atom_id res chain seq x y z
N MET A 1 -17.88 -37.55 -36.65
CA MET A 1 -19.18 -37.21 -36.06
C MET A 1 -19.26 -37.97 -34.72
N GLY A 2 -18.58 -37.52 -33.65
CA GLY A 2 -19.08 -36.64 -32.57
C GLY A 2 -19.38 -37.49 -31.31
N GLU A 3 -18.40 -37.76 -30.44
CA GLU A 3 -18.12 -37.13 -29.12
C GLU A 3 -19.28 -37.07 -28.10
N VAL A 4 -19.12 -37.74 -26.94
CA VAL A 4 -19.29 -37.17 -25.59
C VAL A 4 -18.30 -37.85 -24.62
N LYS A 5 -17.62 -37.02 -23.83
CA LYS A 5 -16.43 -37.27 -23.01
C LYS A 5 -16.82 -37.28 -21.52
N ALA A 6 -16.39 -38.27 -20.74
CA ALA A 6 -16.33 -38.18 -19.27
C ALA A 6 -15.28 -39.15 -18.71
N ALA A 7 -14.09 -38.64 -18.40
CA ALA A 7 -13.09 -39.34 -17.60
C ALA A 7 -12.77 -38.45 -16.39
N THR A 8 -13.35 -38.80 -15.25
CA THR A 8 -13.22 -38.12 -13.96
C THR A 8 -11.87 -38.50 -13.33
N GLY A 9 -10.87 -37.64 -13.52
CA GLY A 9 -9.52 -37.82 -12.95
C GLY A 9 -9.35 -37.09 -11.62
N TYR A 10 -9.78 -37.68 -10.50
CA TYR A 10 -9.36 -37.28 -9.16
C TYR A 10 -8.23 -38.19 -8.68
N GLY A 11 -6.99 -37.84 -8.98
CA GLY A 11 -5.82 -38.61 -8.53
C GLY A 11 -4.49 -37.86 -8.55
N ARG A 12 -4.50 -36.52 -8.72
CA ARG A 12 -3.29 -35.72 -8.98
C ARG A 12 -2.89 -34.79 -7.82
N TRP A 13 -3.22 -35.11 -6.56
CA TRP A 13 -2.87 -34.19 -5.45
C TRP A 13 -2.45 -34.87 -4.14
N LEU A 14 -1.95 -36.11 -4.18
CA LEU A 14 -1.27 -36.69 -3.01
C LEU A 14 0.25 -36.42 -3.10
N PRO A 15 0.86 -35.75 -2.12
CA PRO A 15 2.29 -35.46 -2.13
C PRO A 15 3.11 -36.75 -1.98
N ARG A 16 4.15 -36.90 -2.81
CA ARG A 16 5.08 -38.04 -2.78
C ARG A 16 6.12 -37.82 -1.67
N PRO A 17 6.46 -38.85 -0.87
CA PRO A 17 7.28 -38.70 0.35
C PRO A 17 8.79 -38.46 0.11
N ASP A 18 9.25 -38.40 -1.15
CA ASP A 18 10.66 -38.25 -1.53
C ASP A 18 11.05 -36.87 -2.09
N LEU A 19 10.10 -35.94 -2.22
CA LEU A 19 10.38 -34.58 -2.67
C LEU A 19 10.96 -33.73 -1.53
N ARG A 20 12.29 -33.53 -1.54
CA ARG A 20 12.89 -32.37 -0.87
C ARG A 20 12.31 -31.11 -1.51
N PHE A 21 11.48 -30.39 -0.77
CA PHE A 21 10.91 -29.11 -1.20
C PHE A 21 12.03 -28.14 -1.57
N THR A 22 12.26 -27.99 -2.86
CA THR A 22 13.05 -26.92 -3.49
C THR A 22 12.09 -26.08 -4.33
N GLY A 23 11.01 -25.62 -3.71
CA GLY A 23 10.12 -24.63 -4.31
C GLY A 23 10.77 -23.24 -4.27
N PRO A 24 10.54 -22.39 -5.27
CA PRO A 24 11.11 -21.04 -5.31
C PRO A 24 10.74 -20.31 -4.03
N GLY A 25 11.74 -19.68 -3.40
CA GLY A 25 11.56 -18.96 -2.14
C GLY A 25 10.49 -17.89 -2.30
N LEU A 26 9.30 -18.16 -1.76
CA LEU A 26 8.36 -17.10 -1.38
C LEU A 26 9.18 -16.16 -0.49
N GLY A 27 9.38 -14.93 -0.96
CA GLY A 27 10.38 -13.98 -0.50
C GLY A 27 10.56 -14.02 1.01
N ARG A 28 11.83 -14.00 1.45
CA ARG A 28 12.11 -14.03 2.88
C ARG A 28 11.40 -12.83 3.51
N PRO A 29 10.65 -12.96 4.62
CA PRO A 29 9.81 -11.89 5.17
C PRO A 29 10.49 -10.52 5.28
N GLN A 30 11.80 -10.51 5.49
CA GLN A 30 12.65 -9.32 5.47
C GLN A 30 12.63 -8.53 4.15
N ASP A 31 12.51 -9.19 2.99
CA ASP A 31 12.54 -8.55 1.67
C ASP A 31 11.21 -7.83 1.38
N THR A 32 10.08 -8.42 1.83
CA THR A 32 8.76 -7.78 1.76
C THR A 32 8.62 -6.66 2.79
N ILE A 33 9.17 -6.81 4.00
CA ILE A 33 9.23 -5.74 5.02
C ILE A 33 10.07 -4.56 4.50
N ALA A 34 11.22 -4.82 3.87
CA ALA A 34 12.08 -3.78 3.31
C ALA A 34 11.41 -3.02 2.15
N SER A 35 10.68 -3.71 1.27
CA SER A 35 9.87 -3.05 0.22
C SER A 35 8.70 -2.25 0.80
N ALA A 36 7.99 -2.78 1.80
CA ALA A 36 6.89 -2.07 2.46
C ALA A 36 7.37 -0.81 3.20
N ALA A 37 8.61 -0.79 3.69
CA ALA A 37 9.22 0.35 4.38
C ALA A 37 9.70 1.48 3.44
N ARG A 38 9.82 1.24 2.12
CA ARG A 38 10.29 2.27 1.18
C ARG A 38 9.31 3.44 1.03
N VAL A 39 8.01 3.15 0.89
CA VAL A 39 6.98 4.18 0.67
C VAL A 39 6.86 5.13 1.87
N PRO A 40 6.73 4.66 3.13
CA PRO A 40 6.72 5.54 4.30
C PRO A 40 7.99 6.41 4.39
N ARG A 41 9.15 5.85 4.06
CA ARG A 41 10.43 6.55 4.19
C ARG A 41 10.54 7.70 3.18
N VAL A 42 10.16 7.45 1.92
CA VAL A 42 10.13 8.48 0.88
C VAL A 42 9.11 9.56 1.23
N LEU A 43 7.90 9.16 1.65
CA LEU A 43 6.87 10.08 2.08
C LEU A 43 7.34 10.98 3.23
N MET A 44 8.02 10.43 4.23
CA MET A 44 8.60 11.23 5.32
C MET A 44 9.72 12.17 4.85
N GLY A 45 10.54 11.75 3.89
CA GLY A 45 11.54 12.65 3.27
C GLY A 45 10.86 13.85 2.62
N ILE A 46 9.85 13.60 1.78
CA ILE A 46 9.07 14.65 1.11
C ILE A 46 8.45 15.61 2.14
N LEU A 47 7.78 15.11 3.18
CA LEU A 47 7.12 15.95 4.19
C LEU A 47 8.08 16.76 5.05
N ARG A 48 9.36 16.38 5.15
CA ARG A 48 10.38 17.16 5.85
C ARG A 48 10.99 18.24 4.97
N GLU A 49 11.06 17.98 3.66
CA GLU A 49 11.61 18.91 2.66
C GLU A 49 10.55 19.91 2.18
N THR A 50 9.28 19.54 2.27
CA THR A 50 8.14 20.40 1.97
C THR A 50 7.56 20.94 3.27
N ASN A 51 7.02 22.15 3.23
CA ASN A 51 6.20 22.69 4.31
C ASN A 51 4.73 22.53 3.88
N PRO A 52 4.13 21.33 4.03
CA PRO A 52 2.84 21.02 3.43
C PRO A 52 1.76 21.99 3.92
N SER A 53 0.94 22.46 2.97
CA SER A 53 -0.21 23.31 3.24
C SER A 53 -1.46 22.66 2.66
N PRO A 54 -2.18 21.84 3.45
CA PRO A 54 -3.33 21.10 2.96
C PRO A 54 -4.39 22.03 2.38
N ALA A 55 -5.00 21.63 1.26
CA ALA A 55 -6.03 22.42 0.57
C ALA A 55 -7.31 22.65 1.40
N PHE A 56 -7.50 21.88 2.48
CA PHE A 56 -8.65 21.99 3.37
C PHE A 56 -8.29 21.57 4.79
N GLU A 57 -8.99 22.12 5.78
CA GLU A 57 -8.89 21.69 7.17
C GLU A 57 -9.58 20.33 7.37
N GLY A 58 -8.90 19.42 8.08
CA GLY A 58 -9.47 18.11 8.41
C GLY A 58 -10.40 18.19 9.61
N PRO A 59 -11.20 17.13 9.86
CA PRO A 59 -11.92 17.02 11.13
C PRO A 59 -10.93 17.05 12.31
N PRO A 60 -11.32 17.61 13.46
CA PRO A 60 -10.46 17.65 14.63
C PRO A 60 -10.11 16.23 15.09
N LEU A 61 -8.86 16.05 15.54
CA LEU A 61 -8.43 14.79 16.11
C LEU A 61 -9.16 14.56 17.45
N THR A 62 -9.68 13.35 17.63
CA THR A 62 -10.15 12.92 18.96
C THR A 62 -8.95 12.79 19.89
N GLU A 63 -9.16 12.97 21.20
CA GLU A 63 -8.08 12.87 22.18
C GLU A 63 -7.33 11.52 22.10
N GLY A 64 -8.09 10.43 21.90
CA GLY A 64 -7.50 9.10 21.73
C GLY A 64 -6.57 9.01 20.52
N LEU A 65 -6.99 9.52 19.36
CA LEU A 65 -6.17 9.51 18.15
C LEU A 65 -4.98 10.47 18.29
N ALA A 66 -5.17 11.65 18.86
CA ALA A 66 -4.07 12.59 19.11
C ALA A 66 -2.99 11.97 20.02
N GLY A 67 -3.37 11.22 21.05
CA GLY A 67 -2.44 10.49 21.91
C GLY A 67 -1.64 9.42 21.16
N GLN A 68 -2.30 8.64 20.28
CA GLN A 68 -1.65 7.64 19.42
C GLN A 68 -0.64 8.31 18.48
N LEU A 69 -1.05 9.39 17.82
CA LEU A 69 -0.21 10.14 16.88
C LEU A 69 0.97 10.82 17.58
N ARG A 70 0.79 11.31 18.81
CA ARG A 70 1.90 11.88 19.60
C ARG A 70 2.97 10.84 19.89
N THR A 71 2.54 9.67 20.39
CA THR A 71 3.46 8.54 20.69
C THR A 71 4.22 8.11 19.43
N LEU A 72 3.53 8.01 18.30
CA LEU A 72 4.15 7.65 17.04
C LEU A 72 5.09 8.76 16.55
N GLY A 73 4.64 10.01 16.57
CA GLY A 73 5.37 11.19 16.10
C GLY A 73 6.70 11.37 16.83
N GLU A 74 6.73 11.18 18.15
CA GLU A 74 7.96 11.23 18.94
C GLU A 74 9.04 10.26 18.44
N GLN A 75 8.64 9.12 17.85
CA GLN A 75 9.57 8.11 17.34
C GLN A 75 10.05 8.37 15.91
N ILE A 76 9.19 8.94 15.05
CA ILE A 76 9.45 8.96 13.59
C ILE A 76 9.41 10.36 12.97
N ALA A 77 8.68 11.29 13.57
CA ALA A 77 8.39 12.61 13.01
C ALA A 77 8.08 13.66 14.11
N PRO A 78 9.03 13.96 15.02
CA PRO A 78 8.78 14.85 16.16
C PRO A 78 8.48 16.30 15.74
N ASP A 79 8.90 16.68 14.53
CA ASP A 79 8.76 18.03 14.00
C ASP A 79 7.47 18.24 13.19
N LEU A 80 6.71 17.17 12.92
CA LEU A 80 5.48 17.26 12.12
C LEU A 80 4.25 17.55 13.00
N PRO A 81 3.35 18.45 12.57
CA PRO A 81 2.02 18.57 13.15
C PRO A 81 1.28 17.22 13.14
N LEU A 82 0.48 16.94 14.19
CA LEU A 82 -0.23 15.66 14.32
C LEU A 82 -1.23 15.44 13.18
N GLU A 83 -1.83 16.51 12.69
CA GLU A 83 -2.75 16.54 11.57
C GLU A 83 -2.04 16.12 10.27
N THR A 84 -0.83 16.62 10.05
CA THR A 84 0.02 16.23 8.92
C THR A 84 0.43 14.77 9.02
N LEU A 85 0.81 14.30 10.21
CA LEU A 85 1.15 12.90 10.45
C LEU A 85 -0.06 11.98 10.20
N SER A 86 -1.25 12.38 10.64
CA SER A 86 -2.51 11.68 10.37
C SER A 86 -2.76 11.54 8.87
N ARG A 87 -2.64 12.65 8.12
CA ARG A 87 -2.78 12.64 6.65
C ARG A 87 -1.74 11.74 5.98
N ALA A 88 -0.50 11.76 6.45
CA ALA A 88 0.57 10.92 5.91
C ALA A 88 0.26 9.42 6.08
N ILE A 89 -0.31 9.02 7.22
CA ILE A 89 -0.74 7.63 7.46
C ILE A 89 -1.87 7.25 6.51
N VAL A 90 -2.85 8.14 6.30
CA VAL A 90 -3.93 7.92 5.31
C VAL A 90 -3.34 7.72 3.92
N VAL A 91 -2.48 8.63 3.44
CA VAL A 91 -1.86 8.50 2.10
C VAL A 91 -1.07 7.20 1.96
N TRP A 92 -0.24 6.87 2.95
CA TRP A 92 0.54 5.64 2.93
C TRP A 92 -0.36 4.40 2.84
N THR A 93 -1.41 4.32 3.66
CA THR A 93 -2.33 3.16 3.65
C THR A 93 -3.11 3.05 2.34
N GLN A 94 -3.51 4.17 1.72
CA GLN A 94 -4.18 4.18 0.43
C GLN A 94 -3.26 3.68 -0.70
N LEU A 95 -2.02 4.20 -0.78
CA LEU A 95 -1.06 3.76 -1.79
C LEU A 95 -0.72 2.28 -1.65
N PHE A 96 -0.50 1.81 -0.41
CA PHE A 96 -0.23 0.40 -0.18
C PHE A 96 -1.42 -0.50 -0.54
N GLY A 97 -2.65 -0.05 -0.25
CA GLY A 97 -3.88 -0.76 -0.63
C GLY A 97 -4.02 -0.86 -2.15
N MET A 98 -3.79 0.23 -2.87
CA MET A 98 -3.87 0.26 -4.33
C MET A 98 -2.84 -0.66 -4.98
N LEU A 99 -1.57 -0.59 -4.55
CA LEU A 99 -0.52 -1.48 -5.03
C LEU A 99 -0.84 -2.96 -4.72
N SER A 100 -1.39 -3.24 -3.53
CA SER A 100 -1.81 -4.60 -3.17
C SER A 100 -2.93 -5.09 -4.08
N PHE A 101 -3.93 -4.27 -4.37
CA PHE A 101 -5.03 -4.64 -5.26
C PHE A 101 -4.58 -4.90 -6.68
N GLU A 102 -3.66 -4.09 -7.20
CA GLU A 102 -3.06 -4.30 -8.52
C GLU A 102 -2.24 -5.61 -8.55
N LEU A 103 -1.32 -5.79 -7.60
CA LEU A 103 -0.45 -6.97 -7.53
C LEU A 103 -1.23 -8.29 -7.38
N PHE A 104 -2.36 -8.27 -6.70
CA PHE A 104 -3.23 -9.44 -6.50
C PHE A 104 -4.41 -9.51 -7.48
N GLY A 105 -4.40 -8.71 -8.55
CA GLY A 105 -5.37 -8.76 -9.64
C GLY A 105 -6.80 -8.38 -9.25
N GLN A 106 -6.99 -7.68 -8.13
CA GLN A 106 -8.32 -7.25 -7.68
C GLN A 106 -8.93 -6.14 -8.57
N LEU A 107 -8.10 -5.45 -9.37
CA LEU A 107 -8.54 -4.40 -10.29
C LEU A 107 -8.93 -4.93 -11.68
N VAL A 108 -8.64 -6.20 -12.00
CA VAL A 108 -8.92 -6.80 -13.32
C VAL A 108 -10.42 -6.72 -13.63
N GLY A 109 -10.75 -6.21 -14.82
CA GLY A 109 -12.14 -6.02 -15.25
C GLY A 109 -12.85 -4.80 -14.62
N SER A 110 -12.09 -3.92 -13.96
CA SER A 110 -12.58 -2.62 -13.45
C SER A 110 -11.75 -1.46 -14.01
N VAL A 111 -10.81 -0.93 -13.23
CA VAL A 111 -9.80 0.06 -13.63
C VAL A 111 -8.56 -0.68 -14.14
N ASP A 112 -8.70 -1.32 -15.29
CA ASP A 112 -7.67 -2.17 -15.91
C ASP A 112 -7.42 -1.72 -17.38
N PRO A 113 -6.21 -1.26 -17.73
CA PRO A 113 -5.01 -1.10 -16.89
C PRO A 113 -5.17 -0.03 -15.80
N SER A 114 -4.50 -0.23 -14.65
CA SER A 114 -4.65 0.64 -13.46
C SER A 114 -3.80 1.91 -13.48
N ASP A 115 -2.85 2.04 -14.42
CA ASP A 115 -1.89 3.16 -14.47
C ASP A 115 -2.56 4.53 -14.37
N ALA A 116 -3.56 4.81 -15.23
CA ALA A 116 -4.24 6.11 -15.25
C ALA A 116 -5.02 6.39 -13.95
N PHE A 117 -5.54 5.34 -13.31
CA PHE A 117 -6.22 5.47 -12.02
C PHE A 117 -5.23 5.69 -10.87
N PHE A 118 -4.07 5.03 -10.92
CA PHE A 118 -2.97 5.25 -9.99
C PHE A 118 -2.47 6.69 -10.05
N ASP A 119 -2.13 7.19 -11.25
CA ASP A 119 -1.65 8.56 -11.45
C ASP A 119 -2.65 9.59 -10.92
N HIS A 120 -3.92 9.44 -11.30
CA HIS A 120 -4.97 10.34 -10.84
C HIS A 120 -5.15 10.31 -9.31
N THR A 121 -4.97 9.14 -8.69
CA THR A 121 -5.08 9.02 -7.24
C THR A 121 -3.87 9.62 -6.52
N VAL A 122 -2.66 9.46 -7.05
CA VAL A 122 -1.44 10.06 -6.48
C VAL A 122 -1.56 11.58 -6.43
N GLU A 123 -2.04 12.22 -7.50
CA GLU A 123 -2.26 13.67 -7.53
C GLU A 123 -3.26 14.11 -6.44
N GLN A 124 -4.39 13.40 -6.30
CA GLN A 124 -5.35 13.70 -5.23
C GLN A 124 -4.76 13.52 -3.82
N LEU A 125 -3.91 12.51 -3.61
CA LEU A 125 -3.25 12.27 -2.33
C LEU A 125 -2.16 13.32 -2.04
N ALA A 126 -1.51 13.86 -3.08
CA ALA A 126 -0.57 14.97 -2.96
C ALA A 126 -1.29 16.26 -2.55
N ASP A 127 -2.42 16.59 -3.18
CA ASP A 127 -3.29 17.71 -2.80
C ASP A 127 -3.83 17.54 -1.37
N PHE A 128 -4.23 16.32 -1.01
CA PHE A 128 -4.69 15.98 0.33
C PHE A 128 -3.62 16.23 1.40
N LEU A 129 -2.34 15.98 1.08
CA LEU A 129 -1.21 16.31 1.94
C LEU A 129 -0.85 17.79 1.91
N GLY A 130 -1.25 18.53 0.87
CA GLY A 130 -0.84 19.91 0.67
C GLY A 130 0.57 20.05 0.09
N LEU A 131 0.97 19.09 -0.73
CA LEU A 131 2.25 19.16 -1.46
C LEU A 131 2.14 20.18 -2.60
N PRO A 132 3.21 20.93 -2.90
CA PRO A 132 3.21 21.81 -4.06
C PRO A 132 3.12 20.97 -5.35
N PRO A 133 2.53 21.52 -6.43
CA PRO A 133 2.47 20.83 -7.71
C PRO A 133 3.89 20.54 -8.22
N THR A 134 4.07 19.35 -8.80
CA THR A 134 5.32 18.95 -9.43
C THR A 134 5.57 19.87 -10.63
N SER A 135 6.58 20.74 -10.53
CA SER A 135 6.93 21.74 -11.56
C SER A 135 7.63 21.12 -12.76
#